data_AF-A0A7U4QLL2-F1
#
_entry.id   AF-A0A7U4QLL2-F1
#
_cell.length_a   1.000
_cell.length_b   1.000
_cell.length_c   1.000
_cell.angle_alpha   90.00
_cell.angle_beta   90.00
_cell.angle_gamma   90.00
#
_symmetry.space_group_name_H-M   'P 1'
#
loop_
_entity.id
_entity.type
_entity.pdbx_description
1 polymer ?
#
loop_
_entity_poly.entity_id
_entity_poly.type
_entity_poly.pdbx_seq_one_letter_code
_entity_poly.pdbx_strand_id
1 'polypeptide(L)'
;MSKLCALVIGHKKQSPGAVNVKAGITEFDFNEDLAMRIEKKLKNTQIQRVYRRTYKQLPDDINALNPDFIISLHCNAYNTEVSGTEVLYYHKSEKGKKMAEILLSHLVAYLKLPNRGIRPKTSEDRGGYLLRYTKAPCVIAEPFFIDHDDDLARAQADMDGLAESYAVAITQISEALS
;
A
#
# COMPACT_ATOMS: atom_id res chain seq x y z
N MET A 1 17.43 8.15 14.98
CA MET A 1 16.46 7.18 15.53
C MET A 1 15.83 6.43 14.37
N SER A 2 15.56 5.13 14.50
CA SER A 2 14.83 4.38 13.47
C SER A 2 13.39 4.89 13.40
N LYS A 3 12.88 5.14 12.20
CA LYS A 3 11.50 5.62 12.01
C LYS A 3 10.50 4.47 12.07
N LEU A 4 9.29 4.78 12.53
CA LEU A 4 8.16 3.88 12.57
C LEU A 4 7.28 4.06 11.32
N CYS A 5 7.18 3.00 10.52
CA CYS A 5 6.20 2.87 9.46
C CYS A 5 4.99 2.08 9.97
N ALA A 6 3.81 2.69 9.91
CA ALA A 6 2.56 1.95 10.06
C ALA A 6 2.22 1.30 8.71
N LEU A 7 2.27 -0.04 8.67
CA LEU A 7 1.95 -0.83 7.49
C LEU A 7 0.50 -1.32 7.63
N VAL A 8 -0.43 -0.63 6.98
CA VAL A 8 -1.85 -0.94 7.07
C VAL A 8 -2.18 -2.04 6.06
N ILE A 9 -2.75 -3.13 6.55
CA ILE A 9 -3.27 -4.18 5.68
C ILE A 9 -4.67 -3.75 5.26
N GLY A 10 -4.84 -3.44 3.97
CA GLY A 10 -6.13 -3.12 3.39
C GLY A 10 -7.13 -4.22 3.70
N HIS A 11 -8.37 -3.82 3.96
CA HIS A 11 -9.47 -4.75 4.20
C HIS A 11 -9.35 -5.57 5.52
N LYS A 12 -10.18 -6.60 5.68
CA LYS A 12 -10.13 -7.53 6.82
C LYS A 12 -10.78 -8.85 6.45
N LYS A 13 -10.46 -9.95 7.14
CA LYS A 13 -10.99 -11.29 6.85
C LYS A 13 -12.53 -11.35 6.64
N GLN A 14 -13.32 -10.61 7.42
CA GLN A 14 -14.80 -10.59 7.29
C GLN A 14 -15.33 -9.63 6.22
N SER A 15 -14.48 -8.78 5.64
CA SER A 15 -14.80 -7.85 4.55
C SER A 15 -13.52 -7.67 3.72
N PRO A 16 -13.18 -8.67 2.89
CA PRO A 16 -11.81 -8.91 2.44
C PRO A 16 -11.39 -8.07 1.24
N GLY A 17 -12.29 -7.23 0.71
CA GLY A 17 -12.02 -6.37 -0.44
C GLY A 17 -12.31 -7.07 -1.74
N ALA A 18 -11.56 -6.69 -2.78
CA ALA A 18 -11.67 -7.32 -4.08
C ALA A 18 -11.22 -8.79 -4.04
N VAL A 19 -11.70 -9.59 -4.99
CA VAL A 19 -11.42 -11.03 -5.06
C VAL A 19 -11.11 -11.39 -6.50
N ASN A 20 -10.01 -12.09 -6.73
CA ASN A 20 -9.82 -12.81 -7.98
C ASN A 20 -10.62 -14.12 -7.91
N VAL A 21 -11.70 -14.20 -8.68
CA VAL A 21 -12.63 -15.35 -8.63
C VAL A 21 -11.97 -16.64 -9.08
N LYS A 22 -11.04 -16.58 -10.04
CA LYS A 22 -10.39 -17.75 -10.63
C LYS A 22 -9.33 -18.34 -9.70
N ALA A 23 -8.54 -17.49 -9.04
CA ALA A 23 -7.52 -17.91 -8.09
C ALA A 23 -8.08 -18.19 -6.69
N GLY A 24 -9.28 -17.69 -6.38
CA GLY A 24 -9.88 -17.79 -5.04
C GLY A 24 -9.13 -16.95 -3.99
N ILE A 25 -8.45 -15.88 -4.42
CA ILE A 25 -7.61 -15.04 -3.56
C ILE A 25 -8.29 -13.70 -3.33
N THR A 26 -8.30 -13.26 -2.08
CA THR A 26 -8.82 -11.96 -1.70
C THR A 26 -7.72 -10.92 -1.54
N GLU A 27 -8.08 -9.65 -1.69
CA GLU A 27 -7.19 -8.51 -1.48
C GLU A 27 -6.60 -8.52 -0.07
N PHE A 28 -7.39 -8.84 0.96
CA PHE A 28 -6.90 -8.97 2.33
C PHE A 28 -5.85 -10.09 2.46
N ASP A 29 -6.11 -11.29 1.93
CA ASP A 29 -5.20 -12.43 2.08
C ASP A 29 -3.87 -12.18 1.36
N PHE A 30 -3.92 -11.56 0.17
CA PHE A 30 -2.72 -11.17 -0.57
C PHE A 30 -1.88 -10.15 0.22
N ASN A 31 -2.52 -9.08 0.71
CA ASN A 31 -1.82 -8.01 1.42
C ASN A 31 -1.29 -8.44 2.79
N GLU A 32 -1.94 -9.40 3.45
CA GLU A 32 -1.44 -9.98 4.69
C GLU A 32 -0.12 -10.76 4.47
N ASP A 33 -0.08 -11.63 3.46
CA ASP A 33 1.16 -12.35 3.11
C ASP A 33 2.28 -11.38 2.71
N LEU A 34 1.95 -10.39 1.88
CA LEU A 34 2.90 -9.36 1.46
C LEU A 34 3.45 -8.57 2.65
N ALA A 35 2.59 -8.14 3.59
CA ALA A 35 3.00 -7.39 4.78
C ALA A 35 3.97 -8.18 5.67
N MET A 36 3.73 -9.48 5.85
CA MET A 36 4.63 -10.36 6.61
C MET A 36 6.01 -10.50 5.94
N ARG A 37 6.06 -10.54 4.61
CA ARG A 37 7.33 -10.62 3.86
C ARG A 37 8.10 -9.30 3.91
N ILE A 38 7.40 -8.16 3.78
CA ILE A 38 8.01 -6.82 3.88
C ILE A 38 8.67 -6.63 5.24
N GLU A 39 7.97 -6.96 6.33
CA GLU A 39 8.50 -6.82 7.70
C GLU A 39 9.83 -7.59 7.88
N LYS A 40 9.93 -8.82 7.35
CA LYS A 40 11.14 -9.65 7.45
C LYS A 40 12.35 -9.11 6.69
N LYS A 41 12.14 -8.21 5.73
CA LYS A 41 13.19 -7.67 4.85
C LYS A 41 13.73 -6.32 5.32
N LEU A 42 13.00 -5.63 6.18
CA LEU A 42 13.40 -4.33 6.71
C LEU A 42 14.43 -4.48 7.83
N LYS A 43 15.43 -3.59 7.81
CA LYS A 43 16.51 -3.56 8.82
C LYS A 43 16.51 -2.29 9.66
N ASN A 44 16.32 -1.12 9.04
CA ASN A 44 16.54 0.19 9.65
C ASN A 44 15.27 1.01 9.87
N THR A 45 14.11 0.46 9.54
CA THR A 45 12.79 1.06 9.74
C THR A 45 11.92 0.07 10.53
N GLN A 46 11.33 0.54 11.62
CA GLN A 46 10.40 -0.26 12.40
C GLN A 46 9.06 -0.37 11.67
N ILE A 47 8.46 -1.55 11.70
CA ILE A 47 7.12 -1.79 11.14
C ILE A 47 6.16 -2.09 12.27
N GLN A 48 5.02 -1.41 12.24
CA GLN A 48 3.83 -1.83 12.97
C GLN A 48 2.76 -2.20 11.94
N ARG A 49 2.45 -3.50 11.83
CA ARG A 49 1.27 -3.96 11.08
C ARG A 49 0.00 -3.44 11.74
N VAL A 50 -0.93 -2.90 10.95
CA VAL A 50 -2.21 -2.36 11.42
C VAL A 50 -3.38 -3.02 10.71
N TYR A 51 -4.31 -3.57 11.49
CA TYR A 51 -5.51 -4.23 11.02
C TYR A 51 -6.75 -3.39 11.35
N ARG A 52 -7.61 -3.15 10.36
CA ARG A 52 -8.80 -2.31 10.58
C ARG A 52 -9.85 -3.03 11.42
N ARG A 53 -10.39 -2.35 12.43
CA ARG A 53 -11.64 -2.73 13.09
C ARG A 53 -12.84 -2.29 12.24
N THR A 54 -12.88 -0.98 11.97
CA THR A 54 -13.79 -0.32 11.03
C THR A 54 -12.99 0.71 10.23
N TYR A 55 -13.47 1.07 9.04
CA TYR A 55 -12.79 2.08 8.22
C TYR A 55 -12.82 3.48 8.87
N LYS A 56 -13.90 3.81 9.59
CA LYS A 56 -14.05 5.10 10.28
C LYS A 56 -13.05 5.29 11.44
N GLN A 57 -12.76 4.22 12.19
CA GLN A 57 -11.84 4.28 13.34
C GLN A 57 -10.36 4.13 12.95
N LEU A 58 -10.09 3.62 11.75
CA LEU A 58 -8.74 3.28 11.31
C LEU A 58 -7.74 4.46 11.42
N PRO A 59 -8.06 5.71 11.02
CA PRO A 59 -7.13 6.82 11.18
C PRO A 59 -6.76 7.09 12.66
N ASP A 60 -7.71 7.00 13.58
CA ASP A 60 -7.47 7.22 15.01
C ASP A 60 -6.60 6.10 15.60
N ASP A 61 -6.87 4.85 15.22
CA ASP A 61 -6.08 3.69 15.61
C ASP A 61 -4.61 3.83 15.13
N ILE A 62 -4.40 4.29 13.90
CA ILE A 62 -3.05 4.55 13.36
C ILE A 62 -2.39 5.74 14.08
N ASN A 63 -3.13 6.83 14.27
CA ASN A 63 -2.62 8.04 14.91
C ASN A 63 -2.16 7.79 16.35
N ALA A 64 -2.80 6.87 17.07
CA ALA A 64 -2.42 6.48 18.43
C ALA A 64 -1.02 5.82 18.49
N LEU A 65 -0.53 5.26 17.38
CA LEU A 65 0.81 4.68 17.29
C LEU A 65 1.90 5.75 17.09
N ASN A 66 1.52 6.99 16.77
CA ASN A 66 2.44 8.07 16.38
C ASN A 66 3.50 7.64 15.35
N PRO A 67 3.11 7.04 14.20
CA PRO A 67 4.08 6.63 13.18
C PRO A 67 4.71 7.86 12.50
N ASP A 68 5.92 7.70 11.97
CA ASP A 68 6.57 8.71 11.14
C ASP A 68 5.92 8.81 9.74
N PHE A 69 5.44 7.68 9.22
CA PHE A 69 4.72 7.60 7.95
C PHE A 69 3.90 6.31 7.84
N ILE A 70 2.98 6.29 6.86
CA ILE A 70 1.98 5.24 6.70
C ILE A 70 1.97 4.76 5.25
N ILE A 71 1.98 3.44 5.06
CA ILE A 71 1.71 2.79 3.78
C ILE A 71 0.52 1.85 3.97
N SER A 72 -0.55 2.08 3.22
CA SER A 72 -1.70 1.18 3.18
C SER A 72 -1.62 0.29 1.96
N LEU A 73 -1.47 -1.01 2.18
CA LEU A 73 -1.39 -2.03 1.14
C LEU A 73 -2.79 -2.36 0.63
N HIS A 74 -3.00 -2.25 -0.68
CA HIS A 74 -4.25 -2.55 -1.37
C HIS A 74 -3.96 -3.27 -2.68
N CYS A 75 -5.01 -3.73 -3.34
CA CYS A 75 -4.97 -4.11 -4.75
C CYS A 75 -6.15 -3.42 -5.44
N ASN A 76 -5.93 -2.89 -6.65
CA ASN A 76 -7.03 -2.28 -7.38
C ASN A 76 -7.99 -3.36 -7.90
N ALA A 77 -9.20 -2.97 -8.28
CA ALA A 77 -10.13 -3.82 -9.02
C ALA A 77 -11.12 -2.95 -9.79
N TYR A 78 -11.50 -3.38 -10.99
CA TYR A 78 -12.44 -2.63 -11.81
C TYR A 78 -13.35 -3.51 -12.67
N ASN A 79 -12.82 -4.11 -13.75
CA ASN A 79 -13.60 -4.82 -14.76
C ASN A 79 -12.85 -6.00 -15.40
N THR A 80 -11.85 -6.56 -14.70
CA THR A 80 -10.95 -7.64 -15.16
C THR A 80 -10.01 -7.33 -16.33
N GLU A 81 -10.17 -6.21 -17.03
CA GLU A 81 -9.35 -5.84 -18.20
C GLU A 81 -8.29 -4.77 -17.90
N VAL A 82 -8.50 -3.95 -16.87
CA VAL A 82 -7.56 -2.89 -16.51
C VAL A 82 -6.36 -3.48 -15.79
N SER A 83 -5.16 -3.08 -16.22
CA SER A 83 -3.87 -3.45 -15.63
C SER A 83 -3.10 -2.18 -15.20
N GLY A 84 -2.22 -2.34 -14.22
CA GLY A 84 -1.16 -1.37 -13.93
C GLY A 84 -1.04 -0.94 -12.48
N THR A 85 -0.01 -0.15 -12.24
CA THR A 85 0.45 0.28 -10.91
C THR A 85 0.11 1.75 -10.68
N GLU A 86 -0.58 2.06 -9.59
CA GLU A 86 -0.77 3.42 -9.08
C GLU A 86 -0.54 3.53 -7.57
N VAL A 87 -0.21 4.74 -7.12
CA VAL A 87 -0.06 5.05 -5.69
C VAL A 87 -0.85 6.33 -5.38
N LEU A 88 -1.73 6.26 -4.40
CA LEU A 88 -2.66 7.33 -4.06
C LEU A 88 -2.13 8.12 -2.87
N TYR A 89 -2.30 9.44 -2.90
CA TYR A 89 -1.86 10.35 -1.83
C TYR A 89 -2.87 11.48 -1.61
N TYR A 90 -2.88 12.07 -0.41
CA TYR A 90 -3.73 13.23 -0.16
C TYR A 90 -3.23 14.43 -0.96
N HIS A 91 -4.10 15.06 -1.76
CA HIS A 91 -3.70 16.06 -2.75
C HIS A 91 -2.95 17.28 -2.18
N LYS A 92 -3.14 17.61 -0.88
CA LYS A 92 -2.44 18.71 -0.19
C LYS A 92 -1.20 18.26 0.59
N SER A 93 -0.82 16.99 0.54
CA SER A 93 0.32 16.45 1.28
C SER A 93 1.56 16.39 0.39
N GLU A 94 2.49 17.34 0.56
CA GLU A 94 3.77 17.34 -0.15
C GLU A 94 4.62 16.10 0.20
N LYS A 95 4.66 15.75 1.50
CA LYS A 95 5.31 14.52 1.97
C LYS A 95 4.66 13.27 1.38
N GLY A 96 3.33 13.22 1.36
CA GLY A 96 2.57 12.12 0.75
C GLY A 96 2.84 11.98 -0.75
N LYS A 97 2.95 13.11 -1.48
CA LYS A 97 3.33 13.12 -2.90
C LYS A 97 4.72 12.52 -3.10
N LYS A 98 5.72 12.98 -2.33
CA LYS A 98 7.10 12.45 -2.40
C LYS A 98 7.16 10.95 -2.09
N MET A 99 6.43 10.50 -1.07
CA MET A 99 6.31 9.07 -0.75
C MET A 99 5.70 8.28 -1.91
N ALA A 100 4.65 8.79 -2.53
CA ALA A 100 3.97 8.13 -3.62
C ALA A 100 4.88 8.00 -4.85
N GLU A 101 5.67 9.02 -5.16
CA GLU A 101 6.65 8.99 -6.25
C GLU A 101 7.73 7.93 -6.02
N ILE A 102 8.31 7.88 -4.81
CA ILE A 102 9.30 6.87 -4.44
C ILE A 102 8.70 5.47 -4.57
N LEU A 103 7.56 5.22 -3.91
CA LEU A 103 6.93 3.90 -3.89
C LEU A 103 6.55 3.44 -5.29
N LEU A 104 5.91 4.31 -6.08
CA LEU A 104 5.53 4.00 -7.46
C LEU A 104 6.74 3.61 -8.30
N SER A 105 7.85 4.35 -8.19
CA SER A 105 9.06 4.07 -9.00
C SER A 105 9.60 2.65 -8.78
N HIS A 106 9.64 2.19 -7.52
CA HIS A 106 10.11 0.85 -7.17
C HIS A 106 9.15 -0.23 -7.64
N LEU A 107 7.84 -0.02 -7.45
CA LEU A 107 6.82 -0.98 -7.84
C LEU A 107 6.74 -1.15 -9.36
N VAL A 108 6.76 -0.05 -10.13
CA VAL A 108 6.79 -0.10 -11.60
C VAL A 108 8.07 -0.76 -12.09
N ALA A 109 9.23 -0.39 -11.51
CA ALA A 109 10.51 -0.98 -11.89
C ALA A 109 10.54 -2.49 -11.66
N TYR A 110 9.92 -2.96 -10.57
CA TYR A 110 9.87 -4.37 -10.24
C TYR A 110 8.81 -5.12 -11.05
N LEU A 111 7.54 -4.70 -10.97
CA LEU A 111 6.40 -5.42 -11.56
C LEU A 111 6.40 -5.37 -13.09
N LYS A 112 6.98 -4.33 -13.70
CA LYS A 112 6.93 -4.11 -15.17
C LYS A 112 5.51 -4.04 -15.73
N LEU A 113 4.53 -3.69 -14.89
CA LEU A 113 3.15 -3.43 -15.28
C LEU A 113 3.00 -1.98 -15.79
N PRO A 114 1.90 -1.65 -16.50
CA PRO A 114 1.63 -0.30 -16.95
C PRO A 114 1.74 0.73 -15.81
N ASN A 115 2.54 1.78 -16.01
CA ASN A 115 2.68 2.84 -15.03
C ASN A 115 1.49 3.81 -15.13
N ARG A 116 0.60 3.78 -14.13
CA ARG A 116 -0.60 4.64 -14.07
C ARG A 116 -0.37 5.94 -13.30
N GLY A 117 0.82 6.13 -12.74
CA GLY A 117 1.21 7.35 -12.06
C GLY A 117 0.74 7.42 -10.60
N ILE A 118 1.08 8.54 -9.96
CA ILE A 118 0.56 8.89 -8.65
C ILE A 118 -0.82 9.55 -8.79
N ARG A 119 -1.74 9.28 -7.86
CA ARG A 119 -3.11 9.79 -7.89
C ARG A 119 -3.39 10.71 -6.70
N PRO A 120 -3.54 12.03 -6.89
CA PRO A 120 -4.02 12.91 -5.83
C PRO A 120 -5.47 12.57 -5.49
N LYS A 121 -5.79 12.56 -4.19
CA LYS A 121 -7.14 12.30 -3.68
C LYS A 121 -7.59 13.39 -2.73
N THR A 122 -8.87 13.78 -2.83
CA THR A 122 -9.57 14.58 -1.81
C THR A 122 -10.18 13.66 -0.75
N SER A 123 -10.80 14.21 0.30
CA SER A 123 -11.45 13.42 1.35
C SER A 123 -12.68 12.64 0.86
N GLU A 124 -13.28 13.08 -0.24
CA GLU A 124 -14.52 12.56 -0.81
C GLU A 124 -14.25 11.40 -1.77
N ASP A 125 -13.02 11.27 -2.27
CA ASP A 125 -12.63 10.16 -3.12
C ASP A 125 -12.50 8.84 -2.34
N ARG A 126 -12.66 7.72 -3.04
CA ARG A 126 -12.35 6.38 -2.50
C ARG A 126 -10.89 6.36 -1.99
N GLY A 127 -10.71 5.92 -0.74
CA GLY A 127 -9.42 5.93 -0.03
C GLY A 127 -9.02 7.29 0.57
N GLY A 128 -9.68 8.38 0.14
CA GLY A 128 -9.40 9.75 0.55
C GLY A 128 -9.52 10.02 2.05
N TYR A 129 -10.50 9.38 2.70
CA TYR A 129 -10.71 9.50 4.14
C TYR A 129 -9.46 9.10 4.96
N LEU A 130 -8.88 7.93 4.70
CA LEU A 130 -7.68 7.49 5.39
C LEU A 130 -6.52 8.49 5.18
N LEU A 131 -6.30 8.87 3.92
CA LEU A 131 -5.24 9.80 3.53
C LEU A 131 -5.38 11.18 4.18
N ARG A 132 -6.61 11.65 4.42
CA ARG A 132 -6.89 12.97 5.00
C ARG A 132 -6.74 13.02 6.51
N TYR A 133 -7.20 11.98 7.20
CA TYR A 133 -7.43 11.99 8.65
C TYR A 133 -6.31 11.33 9.47
N THR A 134 -5.28 10.79 8.82
CA THR A 134 -4.03 10.43 9.48
C THR A 134 -3.15 11.67 9.67
N LYS A 135 -2.50 11.79 10.84
CA LYS A 135 -1.59 12.89 11.18
C LYS A 135 -0.24 12.75 10.46
N ALA A 136 0.27 11.53 10.40
CA ALA A 136 1.47 11.21 9.64
C ALA A 136 1.18 11.19 8.13
N PRO A 137 2.18 11.47 7.28
CA PRO A 137 2.07 11.29 5.84
C PRO A 137 1.62 9.86 5.48
N CYS A 138 0.60 9.74 4.63
CA CYS A 138 0.00 8.47 4.25
C CYS A 138 -0.07 8.33 2.73
N VAL A 139 0.20 7.13 2.24
CA VAL A 139 -0.07 6.70 0.87
C VAL A 139 -0.85 5.39 0.85
N ILE A 140 -1.64 5.17 -0.19
CA ILE A 140 -2.27 3.89 -0.49
C ILE A 140 -1.55 3.31 -1.71
N ALA A 141 -1.08 2.07 -1.62
CA ALA A 141 -0.42 1.39 -2.72
C ALA A 141 -1.42 0.48 -3.44
N GLU A 142 -1.60 0.69 -4.75
CA GLU A 142 -2.40 -0.16 -5.62
C GLU A 142 -1.48 -0.68 -6.74
N PRO A 143 -0.61 -1.67 -6.43
CA PRO A 143 0.48 -2.08 -7.30
C PRO A 143 0.02 -2.76 -8.59
N PHE A 144 -1.17 -3.36 -8.58
CA PHE A 144 -1.77 -4.08 -9.69
C PHE A 144 -3.28 -4.23 -9.46
N PHE A 145 -4.01 -4.71 -10.48
CA PHE A 145 -5.44 -5.03 -10.40
C PHE A 145 -5.64 -6.51 -10.06
N ILE A 146 -6.20 -6.82 -8.89
CA ILE A 146 -6.35 -8.22 -8.45
C ILE A 146 -7.33 -9.01 -9.32
N ASP A 147 -8.32 -8.35 -9.90
CA ASP A 147 -9.29 -8.94 -10.80
C ASP A 147 -8.76 -9.13 -12.23
N HIS A 148 -7.55 -8.66 -12.53
CA HIS A 148 -6.84 -8.94 -13.78
C HIS A 148 -5.87 -10.11 -13.57
N ASP A 149 -6.13 -11.22 -14.27
CA ASP A 149 -5.42 -12.49 -14.04
C ASP A 149 -3.91 -12.39 -14.22
N ASP A 150 -3.43 -11.72 -15.28
CA ASP A 150 -1.98 -11.62 -15.54
C ASP A 150 -1.25 -10.69 -14.55
N ASP A 151 -1.94 -9.65 -14.04
CA ASP A 151 -1.42 -8.75 -13.01
C ASP A 151 -1.21 -9.51 -11.70
N LEU A 152 -2.21 -10.29 -11.29
CA LEU A 152 -2.11 -11.17 -10.12
C LEU A 152 -1.02 -12.24 -10.33
N ALA A 153 -1.00 -12.90 -11.48
CA ALA A 153 0.00 -13.92 -11.79
C ALA A 153 1.43 -13.32 -11.76
N ARG A 154 1.62 -12.11 -12.30
CA ARG A 154 2.89 -11.38 -12.25
C ARG A 154 3.31 -11.10 -10.82
N ALA A 155 2.38 -10.66 -9.96
CA ALA A 155 2.69 -10.38 -8.56
C ALA A 155 3.07 -11.67 -7.79
N GLN A 156 2.34 -12.77 -8.01
CA GLN A 156 2.56 -14.05 -7.33
C GLN A 156 3.80 -14.81 -7.81
N ALA A 157 4.26 -14.57 -9.04
CA ALA A 157 5.43 -15.23 -9.60
C ALA A 157 6.69 -15.03 -8.75
N ASP A 158 6.81 -13.89 -8.06
CA ASP A 158 7.89 -13.61 -7.11
C ASP A 158 7.44 -12.62 -6.02
N MET A 159 6.80 -13.17 -4.98
CA MET A 159 6.34 -12.42 -3.81
C MET A 159 7.48 -11.87 -2.95
N ASP A 160 8.62 -12.56 -2.90
CA ASP A 160 9.76 -12.11 -2.11
C ASP A 160 10.49 -10.95 -2.78
N GLY A 161 10.62 -10.95 -4.11
CA GLY A 161 11.11 -9.77 -4.83
C GLY A 161 10.13 -8.58 -4.75
N LEU A 162 8.81 -8.83 -4.72
CA LEU A 162 7.82 -7.76 -4.54
C LEU A 162 7.97 -7.13 -3.15
N ALA A 163 8.06 -7.97 -2.12
CA ALA A 163 8.30 -7.51 -0.76
C ALA A 163 9.65 -6.79 -0.61
N GLU A 164 10.68 -7.21 -1.33
CA GLU A 164 11.98 -6.51 -1.38
C GLU A 164 11.84 -5.12 -1.99
N SER A 165 11.11 -4.99 -3.10
CA SER A 165 10.81 -3.70 -3.73
C SER A 165 10.12 -2.73 -2.76
N TYR A 166 9.15 -3.21 -2.00
CA TYR A 166 8.52 -2.44 -0.92
C TYR A 166 9.52 -2.08 0.20
N ALA A 167 10.35 -3.02 0.66
CA ALA A 167 11.31 -2.78 1.73
C ALA A 167 12.36 -1.72 1.36
N VAL A 168 12.87 -1.76 0.11
CA VAL A 168 13.77 -0.74 -0.43
C VAL A 168 13.06 0.63 -0.49
N ALA A 169 11.83 0.67 -1.01
CA ALA A 169 11.04 1.90 -1.07
C ALA A 169 10.77 2.49 0.33
N ILE A 170 10.42 1.66 1.31
CA ILE A 170 10.18 2.04 2.71
C ILE A 170 11.46 2.61 3.33
N THR A 171 12.61 2.00 3.06
CA THR A 171 13.90 2.50 3.55
C THR A 171 14.21 3.88 2.97
N GLN A 172 14.03 4.05 1.66
CA GLN A 172 14.24 5.34 1.00
C GLN A 172 13.24 6.41 1.48
N ILE A 173 11.97 6.06 1.70
CA ILE A 173 10.97 6.97 2.28
C ILE A 173 11.39 7.40 3.69
N SER A 174 11.83 6.45 4.52
CA SER A 174 12.31 6.71 5.88
C SER A 174 13.44 7.75 5.86
N GLU A 175 14.43 7.58 4.99
CA GLU A 175 15.53 8.54 4.82
C GLU A 175 15.05 9.91 4.28
N ALA A 176 14.14 9.91 3.31
CA ALA A 176 13.68 11.10 2.61
C ALA A 176 12.74 12.01 3.43
N LEU A 177 12.15 11.49 4.51
CA LEU A 177 11.30 12.22 5.44
C LEU A 177 12.08 12.83 6.62
N SER A 178 13.42 12.74 6.60
CA SER A 178 14.29 13.19 7.68
C SER A 178 14.52 14.68 7.64
#